data_AF-A0A5K1BLQ5-F1
#
_entry.id   AF-A0A5K1BLQ5-F1
#
_cell.length_a   1.000
_cell.length_b   1.000
_cell.length_c   1.000
_cell.angle_alpha   90.00
_cell.angle_beta   90.00
_cell.angle_gamma   90.00
#
_symmetry.space_group_name_H-M   'P 1'
#
loop_
_entity.id
_entity.type
_entity.pdbx_description
1 polymer ?
#
loop_
_entity_poly.entity_id
_entity_poly.type
_entity_poly.pdbx_seq_one_letter_code
_entity_poly.pdbx_strand_id
1 'polypeptide(L)' 'IAGLAVTYGLNLNMLQIYFIWCLCNVENNMISVERILQYTCIPPEPPLTIETSRPSKDWPSYGEIDISNLQ' A
#
# COMPACT_ATOMS: atom_id res chain seq x y z
N ILE A 1 38.35 -35.67 12.13
CA ILE A 1 37.59 -34.63 12.87
C ILE A 1 37.54 -33.31 12.08
N ALA A 2 38.67 -32.76 11.62
CA ALA A 2 38.70 -31.51 10.83
C ALA A 2 37.84 -31.55 9.54
N GLY A 3 37.93 -32.62 8.73
CA GLY A 3 37.13 -32.73 7.49
C GLY A 3 35.62 -32.77 7.72
N LEU A 4 35.15 -33.42 8.78
CA LEU A 4 33.73 -33.44 9.15
C LEU A 4 33.26 -32.05 9.58
N ALA A 5 34.04 -31.36 10.41
CA ALA A 5 33.73 -30.00 10.86
C ALA A 5 33.61 -29.02 9.68
N VAL A 6 34.50 -29.13 8.67
CA VAL A 6 34.46 -28.31 7.46
C VAL A 6 33.21 -28.62 6.62
N THR A 7 32.87 -29.89 6.42
CA THR A 7 31.67 -30.28 5.66
C THR A 7 30.39 -29.76 6.32
N TYR A 8 30.27 -29.88 7.65
CA TYR A 8 29.13 -29.33 8.37
C TYR A 8 29.11 -27.80 8.33
N GLY A 9 30.27 -27.14 8.46
CA GLY A 9 30.38 -25.68 8.36
C GLY A 9 29.95 -25.14 6.99
N LEU A 10 30.38 -25.78 5.90
CA LEU A 10 29.98 -25.41 4.54
C LEU A 10 28.48 -25.64 4.30
N ASN A 11 27.93 -26.76 4.79
CA ASN A 11 26.52 -27.06 4.66
C ASN A 11 25.65 -26.02 5.40
N LEU A 12 26.03 -25.68 6.65
CA LEU A 12 25.35 -24.65 7.43
C LEU A 12 25.45 -23.27 6.79
N ASN A 13 26.59 -22.91 6.20
CA ASN A 13 26.76 -21.63 5.51
C ASN A 13 25.80 -21.52 4.31
N MET A 14 25.67 -22.59 3.52
CA MET A 14 24.74 -22.63 2.40
C MET A 14 23.27 -22.49 2.86
N LEU A 15 22.90 -23.18 3.95
CA LEU A 15 21.56 -23.05 4.55
C LEU A 15 21.30 -21.64 5.06
N GLN A 16 22.30 -20.99 5.65
CA GLN A 16 22.19 -19.62 6.15
C GLN A 16 21.94 -18.62 5.00
N ILE A 17 22.66 -18.76 3.89
CA ILE A 17 22.45 -17.90 2.71
C ILE A 17 21.01 -18.05 2.20
N TYR A 18 20.54 -19.30 2.07
CA TYR A 18 19.18 -19.56 1.63
C TYR A 18 18.13 -18.99 2.60
N PHE A 19 18.36 -19.13 3.91
CA PHE A 19 17.46 -18.61 4.94
C PHE A 19 17.35 -17.08 4.89
N ILE A 20 18.48 -16.38 4.77
CA ILE A 20 18.50 -14.92 4.64
C ILE A 20 17.75 -14.49 3.37
N TRP A 21 17.99 -15.18 2.25
CA TRP A 21 17.30 -14.89 1.00
C TRP A 21 15.78 -15.06 1.11
N CYS A 22 15.34 -16.14 1.78
CA CYS A 22 13.92 -16.37 2.05
C CYS A 22 13.32 -15.25 2.92
N LEU A 23 14.01 -14.84 3.99
CA LEU A 23 13.56 -13.75 4.86
C LEU A 23 13.41 -12.43 4.09
N CYS A 24 14.43 -12.03 3.32
CA CYS A 24 14.36 -10.80 2.54
C CYS A 24 13.22 -10.82 1.51
N ASN A 25 12.92 -11.98 0.92
CA ASN A 25 11.79 -12.12 0.01
C ASN A 25 10.45 -11.93 0.74
N VAL A 26 10.29 -12.55 1.90
CA VAL A 26 9.08 -12.37 2.73
C VAL A 26 8.90 -10.91 3.14
N GLU A 27 9.96 -10.25 3.61
CA GLU A 27 9.92 -8.83 4.00
C GLU A 27 9.53 -7.94 2.83
N ASN A 28 10.13 -8.14 1.65
CA ASN A 28 9.78 -7.37 0.45
C ASN A 28 8.30 -7.55 0.05
N ASN A 29 7.76 -8.77 0.16
CA ASN A 29 6.36 -9.02 -0.14
C ASN A 29 5.43 -8.39 0.91
N MET A 30 5.85 -8.32 2.17
CA MET A 30 5.07 -7.72 3.25
C MET A 30 4.85 -6.22 3.07
N ILE A 31 5.78 -5.50 2.42
CA ILE A 31 5.61 -4.07 2.11
C ILE A 31 4.33 -3.82 1.30
N SER A 32 4.02 -4.70 0.33
CA SER A 32 2.80 -4.57 -0.47
C SER A 32 1.54 -4.71 0.39
N VAL A 33 1.55 -5.62 1.36
CA VAL A 33 0.44 -5.84 2.29
C VAL A 33 0.24 -4.62 3.18
N GLU A 34 1.32 -4.04 3.70
CA GLU A 34 1.28 -2.81 4.50
C GLU A 34 0.65 -1.65 3.71
N ARG A 35 1.05 -1.46 2.44
CA ARG A 35 0.48 -0.41 1.57
C ARG A 35 -1.02 -0.59 1.35
N ILE A 36 -1.49 -1.81 1.12
CA ILE A 36 -2.92 -2.10 0.99
C ILE A 36 -3.65 -1.72 2.29
N LEU A 37 -3.13 -2.14 3.43
CA LEU A 37 -3.73 -1.85 4.73
C LEU A 37 -3.79 -0.33 4.97
N GLN A 38 -2.73 0.41 4.64
CA GLN A 38 -2.71 1.87 4.74
C GLN A 38 -3.86 2.50 3.94
N TYR A 39 -4.11 2.06 2.69
CA TYR A 39 -5.22 2.58 1.89
C TYR A 39 -6.60 2.27 2.49
N THR A 40 -6.75 1.15 3.20
CA THR A 40 -8.03 0.82 3.86
C THR A 40 -8.35 1.71 5.07
N CYS A 41 -7.33 2.36 5.64
CA CYS A 41 -7.48 3.21 6.83
C CYS A 41 -7.62 4.71 6.48
N ILE A 42 -7.47 5.10 5.21
CA ILE A 42 -7.65 6.49 4.77
C ILE A 42 -9.13 6.87 4.86
N PRO A 43 -9.47 8.09 5.29
CA PRO A 43 -10.85 8.56 5.29
C PRO A 43 -11.44 8.49 3.87
N PRO A 44 -12.65 7.93 3.71
CA PRO A 44 -13.28 7.81 2.41
C PRO A 44 -13.60 9.20 1.85
N GLU A 45 -13.47 9.33 0.53
CA GLU A 45 -13.94 10.52 -0.18
C GLU A 45 -15.46 10.67 -0.06
N PRO A 46 -15.99 11.90 -0.20
CA PRO A 46 -17.42 12.12 -0.24
C PRO A 46 -18.11 11.27 -1.32
N PRO A 47 -19.38 10.86 -1.11
CA PRO A 47 -20.12 10.09 -2.09
C PRO A 47 -20.18 10.79 -3.45
N LEU A 48 -20.04 10.02 -4.53
CA LEU A 48 -20.07 10.54 -5.92
C LEU A 48 -21.34 11.35 -6.21
N THR A 49 -22.48 10.91 -5.67
CA THR A 49 -23.75 11.59 -5.80
C THR A 49 -24.44 11.61 -4.45
N ILE A 50 -24.89 12.81 -4.05
CA ILE A 50 -25.72 13.01 -2.87
C ILE A 50 -27.12 13.37 -3.38
N GLU A 51 -28.05 12.42 -3.29
CA GLU A 51 -29.42 12.60 -3.82
C GLU A 51 -30.13 13.81 -3.21
N THR A 52 -29.78 14.18 -1.98
CA THR A 52 -30.37 15.34 -1.28
C THR A 52 -29.84 16.69 -1.77
N SER A 53 -28.66 16.76 -2.38
CA SER A 53 -28.03 18.01 -2.84
C SER A 53 -27.87 18.07 -4.35
N ARG A 54 -28.63 17.24 -5.08
CA ARG A 54 -28.55 17.19 -6.54
C ARG A 54 -29.22 18.44 -7.13
N PRO A 55 -28.51 19.19 -7.99
CA PRO A 55 -29.12 20.34 -8.65
C PRO A 55 -30.21 19.89 -9.63
N SER A 56 -31.12 20.81 -9.98
CA SER A 56 -32.18 20.54 -10.95
C SER A 56 -31.60 20.24 -12.34
N LYS A 57 -32.40 19.60 -13.21
CA LYS A 57 -31.97 19.26 -14.58
C LYS A 57 -31.57 20.49 -15.41
N ASP A 58 -32.08 21.66 -15.05
CA ASP A 58 -31.85 22.93 -15.76
C ASP A 58 -30.64 23.70 -15.20
N TRP A 59 -29.89 23.09 -14.27
CA TRP A 59 -28.67 23.65 -13.73
C TRP A 59 -27.44 23.28 -14.58
N PRO A 60 -26.46 24.20 -14.76
CA PRO A 60 -26.51 25.61 -14.38
C PRO A 60 -27.27 26.42 -15.44
N SER A 61 -28.24 27.23 -15.01
CA SER A 61 -29.11 27.96 -15.94
C SER A 61 -28.43 29.17 -16.59
N TYR A 62 -27.53 29.83 -15.86
CA TYR A 62 -26.80 31.03 -16.32
C TYR A 62 -25.28 30.86 -16.30
N GLY A 63 -24.76 29.77 -15.70
CA GLY A 63 -23.33 29.43 -15.73
C GLY A 63 -22.39 30.40 -14.98
N GLU A 64 -22.91 31.23 -14.09
CA GLU A 64 -22.11 32.20 -13.33
C GLU A 64 -21.46 31.55 -12.10
N ILE A 65 -20.19 31.89 -11.83
CA ILE A 65 -19.42 31.40 -10.69
C ILE A 65 -19.01 32.62 -9.86
N ASP A 66 -19.43 32.66 -8.61
CA ASP A 66 -18.98 33.66 -7.63
C ASP A 66 -18.02 33.00 -6.63
N ILE A 67 -16.86 33.63 -6.43
CA ILE A 67 -15.80 33.14 -5.54
C ILE A 67 -15.66 34.14 -4.42
N SER A 68 -16.09 33.75 -3.22
CA SER A 68 -15.99 34.58 -2.03
C SER A 68 -15.03 33.97 -1.02
N ASN A 69 -14.09 34.78 -0.53
CA ASN A 69 -13.13 34.44 0.54
C ASN A 69 -12.39 33.11 0.33
N LEU A 70 -11.87 32.88 -0.88
CA LEU A 70 -10.95 31.78 -1.12
C LEU A 70 -9.57 32.16 -0.55
N GLN A 71 -9.06 31.38 0.40
CA GLN A 71 -7.72 31.57 0.99
C GLN A 71 -6.81 30.40 0.63
#